data_AF-A0A9D6CZG0-F1
#
_entry.id   AF-A0A9D6CZG0-F1
#
_cell.length_a   1.000
_cell.length_b   1.000
_cell.length_c   1.000
_cell.angle_alpha   90.00
_cell.angle_beta   90.00
_cell.angle_gamma   90.00
#
_symmetry.space_group_name_H-M   'P 1'
#
loop_
_entity.id
_entity.type
_entity.pdbx_description
1 polymer ?
#
loop_
_entity_poly.entity_id
_entity_poly.type
_entity_poly.pdbx_seq_one_letter_code
_entity_poly.pdbx_strand_id
1 'polypeptide(L)'
;MTRFTYQVTVRPKWADTRYNPARSFAHACDMREKAATYLIDAGFAVDATDLGPATDEPMGFQITCPREAAQMLRNMPGIASVIRLQQQETVDNDPPR
;
A
#
# COMPACT_ATOMS: atom_id res chain seq x y z
N MET A 1 -7.91 -18.12 -7.66
CA MET A 1 -8.09 -17.26 -6.47
C MET A 1 -8.31 -15.82 -6.92
N THR A 2 -9.36 -15.15 -6.44
CA THR A 2 -9.64 -13.74 -6.78
C THR A 2 -8.72 -12.81 -5.97
N ARG A 3 -8.06 -11.86 -6.65
CA ARG A 3 -7.16 -10.86 -6.04
C ARG A 3 -7.82 -9.48 -6.11
N PHE A 4 -7.54 -8.62 -5.14
CA PHE A 4 -8.02 -7.25 -5.10
C PHE A 4 -6.88 -6.30 -4.77
N THR A 5 -6.97 -5.06 -5.25
CA THR A 5 -6.01 -4.01 -4.90
C THR A 5 -6.43 -3.37 -3.58
N TYR A 6 -5.46 -3.24 -2.68
CA TYR A 6 -5.62 -2.61 -1.37
C TYR A 6 -4.65 -1.44 -1.28
N GLN A 7 -5.12 -0.30 -0.80
CA GLN A 7 -4.25 0.77 -0.33
C GLN A 7 -3.88 0.48 1.12
N VAL A 8 -2.56 0.34 1.34
CA VAL A 8 -1.96 0.12 2.65
C VAL A 8 -1.34 1.43 3.10
N THR A 9 -1.86 1.98 4.19
CA THR A 9 -1.27 3.15 4.83
C THR A 9 -0.30 2.70 5.91
N VAL A 10 0.91 3.23 5.93
CA VAL A 10 1.92 2.93 6.97
C VAL A 10 1.86 3.99 8.07
N ARG A 11 2.12 3.57 9.31
CA ARG A 11 2.26 4.49 10.43
C ARG A 11 3.51 5.34 10.20
N PRO A 12 3.45 6.66 10.42
CA PRO A 12 4.67 7.45 10.41
C PRO A 12 5.59 6.93 11.51
N LYS A 13 6.88 6.76 11.21
CA LYS A 13 7.89 6.51 12.24
C LYS A 13 8.04 7.82 13.03
N TRP A 14 7.29 7.99 14.11
CA TRP A 14 7.34 9.18 14.97
C TRP A 14 8.70 9.25 15.68
N ALA A 15 9.69 9.75 14.96
CA ALA A 15 11.02 10.14 15.45
C ALA A 15 11.50 11.46 14.84
N ASP A 16 10.84 12.00 13.81
CA ASP A 16 11.15 13.29 13.23
C ASP A 16 9.99 14.26 13.50
N THR A 17 10.20 15.24 14.38
CA THR A 17 9.27 16.32 14.75
C THR A 17 8.84 17.21 13.57
N ARG A 18 9.29 16.90 12.35
CA ARG A 18 8.93 17.58 11.10
C ARG A 18 8.66 16.51 10.05
N TYR A 19 7.46 16.55 9.48
CA TYR A 19 7.11 15.73 8.32
C TYR A 19 8.17 15.91 7.22
N ASN A 20 8.80 14.81 6.82
CA ASN A 20 9.77 14.78 5.72
C ASN A 20 9.28 13.77 4.68
N PRO A 21 8.77 14.23 3.53
CA PRO A 21 8.15 13.36 2.54
C PRO A 21 9.13 12.33 1.95
N ALA A 22 10.41 12.68 1.79
CA ALA A 22 11.42 11.75 1.27
C ALA A 22 11.70 10.59 2.25
N ARG A 23 11.83 10.89 3.56
CA ARG A 23 12.01 9.86 4.59
C ARG A 23 10.76 9.00 4.76
N SER A 24 9.60 9.63 4.68
CA SER A 24 8.31 8.96 4.82
C SER A 24 8.05 8.03 3.63
N PHE A 25 8.43 8.44 2.42
CA PHE A 25 8.41 7.60 1.22
C PHE A 25 9.37 6.41 1.31
N ALA A 26 10.64 6.65 1.68
CA ALA A 26 11.61 5.57 1.89
C ALA A 26 11.12 4.54 2.92
N HIS A 27 10.47 5.00 3.98
CA HIS A 27 9.85 4.11 4.97
C HIS A 27 8.68 3.30 4.39
N ALA A 28 7.82 3.92 3.56
CA ALA A 28 6.74 3.21 2.90
C ALA A 28 7.25 2.16 1.90
N CYS A 29 8.33 2.43 1.17
CA CYS A 29 8.98 1.45 0.30
C CYS A 29 9.55 0.26 1.10
N ASP A 30 10.24 0.51 2.21
CA ASP A 30 10.73 -0.55 3.11
C ASP A 30 9.57 -1.41 3.65
N MET A 31 8.47 -0.78 4.02
CA MET A 31 7.26 -1.49 4.46
C MET A 31 6.58 -2.26 3.32
N ARG A 32 6.59 -1.75 2.08
CA ARG A 32 6.09 -2.45 0.89
C ARG A 32 6.89 -3.73 0.66
N GLU A 33 8.21 -3.64 0.67
CA GLU A 33 9.10 -4.79 0.50
C GLU A 33 8.88 -5.83 1.59
N LYS A 34 8.84 -5.41 2.87
CA LYS A 34 8.56 -6.30 4.00
C LYS A 34 7.18 -6.96 3.89
N ALA A 35 6.15 -6.20 3.52
CA ALA A 35 4.79 -6.72 3.35
C ALA A 35 4.73 -7.73 2.20
N ALA A 36 5.38 -7.44 1.07
CA ALA A 36 5.44 -8.34 -0.06
C ALA A 36 6.16 -9.65 0.30
N THR A 37 7.35 -9.57 0.90
CA THR A 37 8.10 -10.74 1.36
C THR A 37 7.30 -11.57 2.36
N TYR A 38 6.70 -10.95 3.37
CA TYR A 38 5.90 -11.64 4.37
C TYR A 38 4.73 -12.44 3.76
N LEU A 39 4.07 -11.87 2.75
CA LEU A 39 2.95 -12.55 2.07
C LEU A 39 3.44 -13.64 1.11
N ILE A 40 4.56 -13.44 0.43
CA ILE A 40 5.18 -14.46 -0.44
C ILE A 40 5.63 -15.66 0.41
N ASP A 41 6.27 -15.42 1.55
CA ASP A 41 6.68 -16.47 2.49
C ASP A 41 5.49 -17.25 3.06
N ALA A 42 4.33 -16.59 3.21
CA ALA A 42 3.06 -17.22 3.57
C ALA A 42 2.37 -17.95 2.39
N GLY A 43 2.97 -17.97 1.20
CA GLY A 43 2.48 -18.68 0.02
C GLY A 43 1.50 -17.89 -0.85
N PHE A 44 1.37 -16.58 -0.65
CA PHE A 44 0.47 -15.74 -1.44
C PHE A 44 1.17 -15.08 -2.63
N ALA A 45 0.54 -15.12 -3.80
CA ALA A 45 0.94 -14.31 -4.94
C ALA A 45 0.49 -12.85 -4.74
N VAL A 46 1.45 -11.94 -4.70
CA VAL A 46 1.23 -10.51 -4.46
C VAL A 46 1.92 -9.65 -5.52
N ASP A 47 1.37 -8.47 -5.74
CA ASP A 47 1.93 -7.44 -6.62
C ASP A 47 1.79 -6.13 -5.84
N ALA A 48 2.87 -5.38 -5.65
CA ALA A 48 2.88 -4.20 -4.80
C ALA A 48 3.48 -3.00 -5.53
N THR A 49 2.72 -1.92 -5.60
CA THR A 49 3.06 -0.68 -6.33
C THR A 49 3.21 0.47 -5.34
N ASP A 50 4.29 1.24 -5.48
CA ASP A 50 4.48 2.44 -4.70
C ASP A 50 3.52 3.56 -5.15
N LEU A 51 3.00 4.33 -4.20
CA LEU A 51 2.14 5.50 -4.48
C LEU A 51 2.92 6.80 -4.72
N GLY A 52 4.26 6.73 -4.75
CA GLY A 52 5.12 7.91 -4.78
C GLY A 52 5.12 8.70 -3.46
N PRO A 53 5.92 9.77 -3.37
CA PRO A 53 5.86 10.67 -2.22
C PRO A 53 4.55 11.47 -2.27
N ALA A 54 3.62 11.20 -1.35
CA ALA A 54 2.50 12.12 -1.13
C ALA A 54 3.00 13.39 -0.41
N THR A 55 2.44 14.55 -0.73
CA THR A 55 2.79 15.82 -0.09
C THR A 55 2.02 16.05 1.21
N ASP A 56 0.83 15.46 1.33
CA ASP A 56 -0.14 15.78 2.40
C ASP A 56 -0.86 14.56 3.01
N GLU A 57 -0.72 13.38 2.41
CA GLU A 57 -1.42 12.16 2.84
C GLU A 57 -0.50 11.19 3.58
N PRO A 58 -1.05 10.32 4.44
CA PRO A 58 -0.24 9.33 5.11
C PRO A 58 0.34 8.36 4.07
N MET A 59 1.66 8.18 4.14
CA MET A 59 2.39 7.37 3.17
C MET A 59 1.86 5.95 3.12
N GLY A 60 2.00 5.33 1.96
CA GLY A 60 1.49 4.00 1.74
C GLY A 60 1.93 3.42 0.42
N PHE A 61 1.42 2.23 0.14
CA PHE A 61 1.60 1.53 -1.12
C PHE A 61 0.30 0.83 -1.50
N GLN A 62 0.14 0.50 -2.77
CA GLN A 62 -0.91 -0.40 -3.22
C GLN A 62 -0.39 -1.82 -3.24
N ILE A 63 -1.23 -2.79 -2.86
CA ILE A 63 -0.92 -4.21 -2.97
C ILE A 63 -2.11 -4.99 -3.50
N THR A 64 -1.88 -5.79 -4.53
CA THR A 64 -2.87 -6.66 -5.15
C THR A 64 -2.68 -8.08 -4.64
N CYS A 65 -3.56 -8.53 -3.75
CA CYS A 65 -3.46 -9.83 -3.08
C CYS A 65 -4.84 -10.42 -2.78
N PRO A 66 -4.95 -11.70 -2.39
CA PRO A 66 -6.19 -12.27 -1.88
C PRO A 66 -6.65 -11.60 -0.59
N ARG A 67 -7.93 -11.75 -0.25
CA ARG A 67 -8.52 -11.16 0.98
C ARG A 67 -7.81 -11.64 2.25
N GLU A 68 -7.43 -12.91 2.31
CA GLU A 68 -6.71 -13.52 3.45
C GLU A 68 -5.36 -12.84 3.67
N ALA A 69 -4.59 -12.66 2.60
CA ALA A 69 -3.32 -11.93 2.63
C ALA A 69 -3.49 -10.49 3.13
N ALA A 70 -4.52 -9.77 2.63
CA ALA A 70 -4.82 -8.42 3.09
C ALA A 70 -5.22 -8.35 4.58
N GLN A 71 -5.87 -9.39 5.11
CA GLN A 71 -6.18 -9.50 6.53
C GLN A 71 -4.91 -9.70 7.37
N MET A 72 -3.92 -10.44 6.87
CA MET A 72 -2.64 -10.60 7.54
C MET A 72 -1.88 -9.26 7.66
N LEU A 73 -1.92 -8.43 6.61
CA LEU A 73 -1.29 -7.11 6.63
C LEU A 73 -1.87 -6.17 7.69
N ARG A 74 -3.15 -6.29 8.01
CA ARG A 74 -3.78 -5.46 9.07
C ARG A 74 -3.13 -5.65 10.44
N ASN A 75 -2.50 -6.81 10.66
CA ASN A 75 -1.84 -7.15 11.91
C ASN A 75 -0.33 -6.88 11.88
N MET A 76 0.23 -6.43 10.74
CA MET A 76 1.66 -6.21 10.61
C MET A 76 2.09 -4.92 11.33
N PRO A 77 3.14 -4.97 12.18
CA PRO A 77 3.68 -3.78 12.82
C PRO A 77 4.09 -2.72 11.80
N GLY A 78 3.69 -1.48 12.02
CA GLY A 78 3.97 -0.37 11.11
C GLY A 78 2.89 -0.14 10.05
N ILE A 79 1.90 -1.03 9.89
CA ILE A 79 0.72 -0.75 9.06
C ILE A 79 -0.32 0.00 9.91
N ALA A 80 -0.83 1.12 9.39
CA ALA A 80 -1.87 1.94 10.00
C ALA A 80 -3.27 1.48 9.57
N SER A 81 -3.46 1.25 8.26
CA SER A 81 -4.73 0.82 7.70
C SER A 81 -4.53 0.04 6.40
N VAL A 82 -5.51 -0.80 6.06
CA VAL A 82 -5.58 -1.54 4.79
C VAL A 82 -6.99 -1.42 4.25
N ILE A 83 -7.15 -0.62 3.20
CA ILE A 83 -8.42 -0.27 2.57
C ILE A 83 -8.48 -0.95 1.20
N ARG A 84 -9.54 -1.69 0.93
CA ARG A 84 -9.76 -2.24 -0.41
C ARG A 84 -10.12 -1.09 -1.35
N LEU A 85 -9.38 -0.92 -2.42
CA LEU A 85 -9.78 -0.02 -3.49
C LEU A 85 -10.91 -0.69 -4.26
N GLN A 86 -12.06 -0.02 -4.37
CA GLN A 86 -12.98 -0.32 -5.46
C GLN A 86 -12.18 0.02 -6.72
N GLN A 87 -12.04 -0.92 -7.66
CA GLN A 87 -11.52 -0.56 -8.97
C GLN A 87 -12.36 0.63 -9.43
N GLN A 88 -11.74 1.80 -9.54
CA GLN A 88 -12.18 2.73 -10.56
C GLN A 88 -12.07 1.91 -11.83
N GLU A 89 -13.20 1.46 -12.37
CA GLU A 89 -13.26 1.27 -13.81
C GLU A 89 -12.61 2.51 -14.38
N THR A 90 -11.51 2.34 -15.10
CA THR A 90 -11.00 3.39 -15.96
C THR A 90 -12.14 3.64 -16.94
N VAL A 91 -13.02 4.59 -16.62
CA VAL A 91 -13.96 5.10 -17.59
C VAL A 91 -13.05 5.78 -18.60
N ASP A 92 -12.83 5.09 -19.70
CA ASP A 92 -12.22 5.60 -20.92
C ASP A 92 -13.01 6.85 -21.30
N ASN A 93 -12.63 8.00 -20.73
CA ASN A 93 -13.16 9.29 -21.10
C ASN A 93 -12.32 9.72 -22.30
N ASP A 94 -12.57 9.07 -23.43
CA ASP A 94 -12.26 9.62 -24.74
C ASP A 94 -12.88 11.04 -24.78
N PRO A 95 -12.10 12.13 -24.88
CA PRO A 95 -12.67 13.46 -25.04
C PRO A 95 -13.48 13.48 -26.35
N PRO A 96 -14.72 14.03 -26.36
CA PRO A 96 -15.49 14.09 -27.59
C PRO A 96 -14.72 14.91 -28.63
N ARG A 97 -14.50 14.34 -29.81
CA ARG A 97 -13.97 15.06 -30.98
C ARG A 97 -14.86 16.24 -31.34
#